data_AF-A0A7S1F4B8-F1
#
_entry.id   AF-A0A7S1F4B8-F1
#
_cell.length_a   1.000
_cell.length_b   1.000
_cell.length_c   1.000
_cell.angle_alpha   90.00
_cell.angle_beta   90.00
_cell.angle_gamma   90.00
#
_symmetry.space_group_name_H-M   'P 1'
#
loop_
_entity.id
_entity.type
_entity.pdbx_description
1 polymer ?
#
loop_
_entity_poly.entity_id
_entity_poly.type
_entity_poly.pdbx_seq_one_letter_code
_entity_poly.pdbx_strand_id
1 'polypeptide(L)'
;SRTRCSSRAAIVVAFHCMWFLLFAWGLAQLCRADDFSYFTDVGLYDTSGNPIFVSATASTQWGTDSNHFGRMQASYPLCPDDPSNCDGTSNYIGGSGNWNALGGNNLFNYLETVQYNIPYSVSETLSEIQFVVQTPGSSFYRVFFQDQWINDNGQDWTSQLWDYGANMPTISYPPAGGVRGDPVHITVLDVSNGDVAGNRVFGMWLSFRDPAPTTDSCTSPSHCCRIPAGGTRWIGGFHDDANNCQIDVPYYTCTKPDGQPFTTGSEVGSIYFMGSLNRMADGEPVTIFMEDLVDLAIPLTNSYVETTIDDGGSTYCATICEQMMGFTPFDDATWQEAVQGCYFSESTVKSSEGIGPVSISGFGRISGSTLMSNGPNYFGQQVWKDFQGTNCAGRTYSNGLFGDHYKSWEWGIMSGLLEITSGDTSTDFAIDISNVAVGWAPKRGDGAILLNAPRNGNANRPARLFDVKTPGGWMDAADGPNLMGDGSEMSYVFLHHADDTVKLSASHVTVREVVALQGNVGSAVLLGNYGLGLRNGVVRSCSVDGLYVNRIVHAYGGYDGHGGVFGTRTCPNGISFEDISVKNLVIPDISSANSVDQLFSIGVLAGSAVFCGGQNG
;
A
#
# COMPACT_ATOMS: atom_id res chain seq x y z
N SER A 1 63.63 -32.62 27.66
CA SER A 1 64.88 -31.90 27.36
C SER A 1 64.94 -31.49 25.90
N ARG A 2 64.41 -30.32 25.51
CA ARG A 2 64.69 -29.77 24.17
C ARG A 2 64.80 -28.25 24.23
N THR A 3 65.94 -27.78 23.74
CA THR A 3 66.35 -26.39 23.63
C THR A 3 66.53 -26.07 22.14
N ARG A 4 65.86 -25.01 21.67
CA ARG A 4 66.16 -24.01 20.62
C ARG A 4 66.85 -24.36 19.28
N CYS A 5 66.26 -23.87 18.18
CA CYS A 5 66.76 -22.85 17.20
C CYS A 5 65.69 -22.68 16.09
N SER A 6 65.45 -21.56 15.40
CA SER A 6 65.70 -20.12 15.57
C SER A 6 64.75 -19.40 14.59
N SER A 7 64.15 -18.29 15.00
CA SER A 7 63.31 -17.40 14.20
C SER A 7 64.13 -16.31 13.51
N ARG A 8 63.81 -15.98 12.24
CA ARG A 8 63.88 -14.63 11.62
C ARG A 8 63.54 -14.71 10.12
N ALA A 9 62.27 -14.48 9.77
CA ALA A 9 61.81 -13.94 8.47
C ALA A 9 60.27 -13.82 8.46
N ALA A 10 59.69 -12.93 9.27
CA ALA A 10 58.24 -12.66 9.21
C ALA A 10 57.86 -11.34 9.93
N ILE A 11 58.44 -10.20 9.54
CA ILE A 11 58.02 -8.89 10.10
C ILE A 11 57.76 -7.81 9.03
N VAL A 12 57.98 -8.06 7.73
CA VAL A 12 57.79 -7.01 6.71
C VAL A 12 56.45 -7.09 5.95
N VAL A 13 55.71 -8.20 6.00
CA VAL A 13 54.45 -8.35 5.24
C VAL A 13 53.21 -7.89 6.02
N ALA A 14 53.26 -7.81 7.35
CA ALA A 14 52.09 -7.46 8.17
C ALA A 14 51.72 -5.97 8.14
N PHE A 15 52.66 -5.07 7.84
CA PHE A 15 52.40 -3.63 7.89
C PHE A 15 51.69 -3.05 6.64
N HIS A 16 51.78 -3.72 5.48
CA HIS A 16 51.09 -3.25 4.26
C HIS A 16 49.63 -3.72 4.19
N CYS A 17 49.28 -4.89 4.70
CA CYS A 17 47.88 -5.35 4.73
C CYS A 17 47.01 -4.56 5.73
N MET A 18 47.59 -4.06 6.83
CA MET A 18 46.82 -3.33 7.85
C MET A 18 46.45 -1.90 7.40
N TRP A 19 47.30 -1.27 6.57
CA TRP A 19 46.98 0.02 5.95
C TRP A 19 45.91 -0.09 4.87
N PHE A 20 45.93 -1.16 4.05
CA PHE A 20 44.88 -1.39 3.05
C PHE A 20 43.52 -1.71 3.68
N LEU A 21 43.50 -2.48 4.78
CA LEU A 21 42.26 -2.75 5.52
C LEU A 21 41.70 -1.51 6.22
N LEU A 22 42.54 -0.64 6.81
CA LEU A 22 42.08 0.61 7.42
C LEU A 22 41.64 1.65 6.37
N PHE A 23 42.28 1.72 5.21
CA PHE A 23 41.86 2.61 4.11
C PHE A 23 40.58 2.09 3.43
N ALA A 24 40.44 0.77 3.25
CA ALA A 24 39.22 0.17 2.70
C ALA A 24 38.04 0.26 3.67
N TRP A 25 38.26 0.13 4.99
CA TRP A 25 37.22 0.38 5.99
C TRP A 25 36.86 1.87 6.10
N GLY A 26 37.84 2.77 5.99
CA GLY A 26 37.62 4.21 5.99
C GLY A 26 36.90 4.74 4.74
N LEU A 27 37.15 4.14 3.56
CA LEU A 27 36.43 4.46 2.32
C LEU A 27 35.05 3.77 2.24
N ALA A 28 34.90 2.56 2.79
CA ALA A 28 33.58 1.90 2.87
C ALA A 28 32.63 2.60 3.88
N GLN A 29 33.18 3.31 4.87
CA GLN A 29 32.39 4.18 5.77
C GLN A 29 32.02 5.56 5.17
N LEU A 30 32.46 5.87 3.94
CA LEU A 30 32.12 7.09 3.21
C LEU A 30 31.15 6.86 2.04
N CYS A 31 30.65 5.63 1.87
CA CYS A 31 29.48 5.34 1.04
C CYS A 31 28.37 4.78 1.94
N ARG A 32 28.05 5.50 3.02
CA ARG A 32 26.96 5.13 3.92
C ARG A 32 25.62 5.36 3.23
N ALA A 33 24.66 4.50 3.53
CA ALA A 33 23.26 4.72 3.23
C ALA A 33 22.70 6.06 3.78
N ASP A 34 23.46 6.74 4.67
CA ASP A 34 23.15 8.07 5.22
C ASP A 34 23.09 9.18 4.15
N ASP A 35 23.72 9.02 2.98
CA ASP A 35 23.73 10.05 1.93
C ASP A 35 22.40 10.12 1.13
N PHE A 36 21.41 9.29 1.44
CA PHE A 36 20.16 9.22 0.67
C PHE A 36 18.90 9.51 1.47
N SER A 37 18.95 9.66 2.80
CA SER A 37 17.74 9.87 3.60
C SER A 37 17.50 11.33 3.97
N TYR A 38 16.22 11.70 4.08
CA TYR A 38 15.81 12.94 4.71
C TYR A 38 15.97 12.86 6.22
N PHE A 39 16.44 13.93 6.83
CA PHE A 39 16.33 14.14 8.26
C PHE A 39 15.31 15.24 8.53
N THR A 40 14.52 15.06 9.59
CA THR A 40 13.42 15.97 9.90
C THR A 40 13.21 16.05 11.41
N ASP A 41 12.83 17.24 11.85
CA ASP A 41 12.39 17.49 13.21
C ASP A 41 11.12 18.34 13.21
N VAL A 42 10.27 18.13 14.22
CA VAL A 42 9.00 18.81 14.43
C VAL A 42 8.93 19.42 15.82
N GLY A 43 8.41 20.64 15.90
CA GLY A 43 8.02 21.32 17.13
C GLY A 43 6.52 21.57 17.15
N LEU A 44 5.91 21.29 18.28
CA LEU A 44 4.48 21.46 18.55
C LEU A 44 4.33 22.53 19.61
N TYR A 45 3.53 23.57 19.35
CA TYR A 45 3.46 24.76 20.20
C TYR A 45 2.03 25.09 20.63
N ASP A 46 1.88 25.53 21.88
CA ASP A 46 0.61 26.01 22.43
C ASP A 46 0.28 27.43 21.96
N THR A 47 -0.92 27.92 22.29
CA THR A 47 -1.39 29.27 21.89
C THR A 47 -0.56 30.43 22.46
N SER A 48 0.32 30.15 23.43
CA SER A 48 1.24 31.14 24.01
C SER A 48 2.63 31.07 23.35
N GLY A 49 2.83 30.19 22.36
CA GLY A 49 4.11 29.94 21.71
C GLY A 49 5.07 29.10 22.54
N ASN A 50 4.62 28.45 23.61
CA ASN A 50 5.47 27.54 24.37
C ASN A 50 5.55 26.18 23.68
N PRO A 51 6.73 25.54 23.62
CA PRO A 51 6.85 24.21 23.05
C PRO A 51 6.17 23.17 23.96
N ILE A 52 5.22 22.44 23.41
CA ILE A 52 4.64 21.23 23.99
C ILE A 52 5.59 20.05 23.77
N PHE A 53 6.16 19.96 22.56
CA PHE A 53 7.07 18.89 22.14
C PHE A 53 8.02 19.40 21.06
N VAL A 54 9.28 18.96 21.10
CA VAL A 54 10.27 19.23 20.04
C VAL A 54 11.10 17.97 19.81
N SER A 55 10.96 17.33 18.65
CA SER A 55 11.57 16.03 18.37
C SER A 55 13.10 16.07 18.43
N ALA A 56 13.72 17.19 18.06
CA ALA A 56 15.17 17.38 18.09
C ALA A 56 15.78 17.19 19.50
N THR A 57 14.99 17.42 20.54
CA THR A 57 15.41 17.29 21.94
C THR A 57 14.70 16.15 22.69
N ALA A 58 13.78 15.46 22.01
CA ALA A 58 12.99 14.37 22.58
C ALA A 58 13.84 13.09 22.67
N SER A 59 14.55 12.92 23.78
CA SER A 59 15.39 11.74 24.02
C SER A 59 14.67 10.57 24.71
N THR A 60 13.54 10.82 25.38
CA THR A 60 12.84 9.82 26.23
C THR A 60 11.33 9.72 25.98
N GLN A 61 10.79 10.49 25.04
CA GLN A 61 9.33 10.60 24.81
C GLN A 61 8.83 9.71 23.67
N TRP A 62 9.71 8.90 23.08
CA TRP A 62 9.36 7.95 22.03
C TRP A 62 8.83 6.65 22.64
N GLY A 63 7.64 6.22 22.22
CA GLY A 63 7.01 4.99 22.67
C GLY A 63 5.76 4.67 21.88
N THR A 64 5.20 3.47 22.13
CA THR A 64 4.03 2.95 21.41
C THR A 64 2.72 3.12 22.19
N ASP A 65 2.79 3.53 23.45
CA ASP A 65 1.61 3.83 24.26
C ASP A 65 0.87 5.06 23.74
N SER A 66 -0.43 5.14 24.02
CA SER A 66 -1.29 6.25 23.58
C SER A 66 -0.85 7.63 24.10
N ASN A 67 -0.07 7.67 25.17
CA ASN A 67 0.47 8.89 25.79
C ASN A 67 1.91 9.22 25.35
N HIS A 68 2.52 8.39 24.51
CA HIS A 68 3.88 8.61 24.03
C HIS A 68 3.87 9.13 22.59
N PHE A 69 4.90 9.89 22.24
CA PHE A 69 5.12 10.27 20.84
C PHE A 69 5.71 9.08 20.09
N GLY A 70 5.38 8.93 18.82
CA GLY A 70 5.99 7.94 17.93
C GLY A 70 6.64 8.60 16.72
N ARG A 71 7.68 7.96 16.17
CA ARG A 71 8.31 8.37 14.92
C ARG A 71 8.59 7.13 14.10
N MET A 72 8.07 7.10 12.87
CA MET A 72 8.26 5.99 11.95
C MET A 72 8.74 6.56 10.62
N GLN A 73 9.83 6.02 10.09
CA GLN A 73 10.41 6.47 8.84
C GLN A 73 10.57 5.27 7.92
N ALA A 74 10.18 5.42 6.66
CA ALA A 74 10.23 4.36 5.67
C ALA A 74 10.60 4.93 4.30
N SER A 75 11.44 4.20 3.58
CA SER A 75 11.79 4.50 2.19
C SER A 75 11.08 3.55 1.22
N TYR A 76 10.71 4.09 0.08
CA TYR A 76 10.05 3.42 -1.03
C TYR A 76 10.79 3.77 -2.33
N PRO A 77 12.06 3.39 -2.50
CA PRO A 77 12.76 3.63 -3.77
C PRO A 77 12.08 2.88 -4.92
N LEU A 78 12.01 3.49 -6.10
CA LEU A 78 11.54 2.82 -7.32
C LEU A 78 12.42 1.61 -7.70
N CYS A 79 13.67 1.56 -7.20
CA CYS A 79 14.62 0.48 -7.41
C CYS A 79 15.19 0.03 -6.07
N PRO A 80 14.52 -0.87 -5.34
CA PRO A 80 14.92 -1.25 -3.97
C PRO A 80 16.22 -2.06 -3.94
N ASP A 81 16.51 -2.84 -5.00
CA ASP A 81 17.69 -3.69 -5.06
C ASP A 81 18.96 -2.94 -5.50
N ASP A 82 18.81 -1.85 -6.25
CA ASP A 82 19.93 -0.98 -6.67
C ASP A 82 19.48 0.49 -6.80
N PRO A 83 19.29 1.20 -5.66
CA PRO A 83 18.84 2.59 -5.67
C PRO A 83 19.82 3.53 -6.38
N SER A 84 21.11 3.17 -6.41
CA SER A 84 22.18 4.01 -6.95
C SER A 84 22.24 4.03 -8.48
N ASN A 85 21.67 3.02 -9.12
CA ASN A 85 21.59 2.90 -10.57
C ASN A 85 20.12 2.95 -11.07
N CYS A 86 19.25 3.61 -10.30
CA CYS A 86 17.83 3.73 -10.59
C CYS A 86 17.56 4.81 -11.64
N ASP A 87 17.72 4.46 -12.92
CA ASP A 87 17.50 5.37 -14.04
C ASP A 87 16.02 5.51 -14.44
N GLY A 88 15.14 4.68 -13.86
CA GLY A 88 13.72 4.67 -14.13
C GLY A 88 13.34 4.23 -15.56
N THR A 89 14.29 3.76 -16.37
CA THR A 89 14.08 3.39 -17.79
C THR A 89 14.63 2.01 -18.16
N SER A 90 15.74 1.58 -17.57
CA SER A 90 16.34 0.26 -17.78
C SER A 90 16.48 -0.55 -16.49
N ASN A 91 16.57 0.13 -15.34
CA ASN A 91 16.72 -0.49 -14.03
C ASN A 91 15.69 0.10 -13.06
N TYR A 92 14.54 -0.56 -12.91
CA TYR A 92 13.48 -0.23 -11.94
C TYR A 92 12.52 -1.40 -11.72
N ILE A 93 11.67 -1.30 -10.68
CA ILE A 93 10.69 -2.34 -10.37
C ILE A 93 9.78 -2.57 -11.59
N GLY A 94 9.83 -3.78 -12.13
CA GLY A 94 8.80 -4.31 -13.03
C GLY A 94 8.96 -3.98 -14.51
N GLY A 95 10.03 -3.29 -14.95
CA GLY A 95 10.34 -3.14 -16.39
C GLY A 95 9.27 -2.46 -17.26
N SER A 96 8.19 -1.96 -16.65
CA SER A 96 7.08 -1.27 -17.29
C SER A 96 7.37 0.22 -17.40
N GLY A 97 7.51 0.77 -18.61
CA GLY A 97 7.87 2.18 -18.88
C GLY A 97 6.85 3.23 -18.39
N ASN A 98 6.07 2.92 -17.36
CA ASN A 98 4.85 3.56 -16.91
C ASN A 98 5.04 4.51 -15.70
N TRP A 99 6.27 4.86 -15.35
CA TRP A 99 6.52 6.12 -14.60
C TRP A 99 7.26 7.12 -15.46
N ASN A 100 8.19 6.63 -16.29
CA ASN A 100 9.06 7.45 -17.13
C ASN A 100 8.85 7.16 -18.62
N ALA A 101 7.59 7.10 -19.06
CA ALA A 101 7.25 6.85 -20.47
C ALA A 101 8.02 7.79 -21.39
N LEU A 102 8.42 7.27 -22.56
CA LEU A 102 9.18 7.99 -23.59
C LEU A 102 8.57 9.38 -23.84
N GLY A 103 9.24 10.43 -23.35
CA GLY A 103 8.80 11.83 -23.48
C GLY A 103 8.62 12.57 -22.15
N GLY A 104 8.52 11.86 -21.01
CA GLY A 104 8.54 12.47 -19.68
C GLY A 104 9.97 12.77 -19.22
N ASN A 105 10.39 14.04 -19.26
CA ASN A 105 11.70 14.49 -18.74
C ASN A 105 11.78 14.51 -17.19
N ASN A 106 10.81 13.91 -16.49
CA ASN A 106 10.65 14.04 -15.04
C ASN A 106 10.80 12.69 -14.36
N LEU A 107 12.05 12.35 -14.02
CA LEU A 107 12.33 11.24 -13.14
C LEU A 107 11.59 11.51 -11.83
N PHE A 108 10.72 10.61 -11.37
CA PHE A 108 10.28 10.48 -9.99
C PHE A 108 10.54 9.03 -9.59
N ASN A 109 11.57 8.82 -8.76
CA ASN A 109 12.12 7.50 -8.51
C ASN A 109 12.42 7.23 -7.03
N TYR A 110 12.10 8.17 -6.15
CA TYR A 110 12.35 8.01 -4.72
C TYR A 110 11.27 8.71 -3.89
N LEU A 111 10.58 7.91 -3.08
CA LEU A 111 9.70 8.40 -2.02
C LEU A 111 10.26 7.97 -0.67
N GLU A 112 10.37 8.90 0.26
CA GLU A 112 10.59 8.60 1.67
C GLU A 112 9.47 9.23 2.49
N THR A 113 9.09 8.58 3.58
CA THR A 113 8.00 9.04 4.42
C THR A 113 8.42 9.04 5.87
N VAL A 114 7.97 10.02 6.63
CA VAL A 114 8.00 10.03 8.09
C VAL A 114 6.58 10.21 8.63
N GLN A 115 6.26 9.51 9.70
CA GLN A 115 5.05 9.70 10.47
C GLN A 115 5.41 10.03 11.92
N TYR A 116 4.88 11.14 12.42
CA TYR A 116 4.90 11.50 13.82
C TYR A 116 3.55 11.15 14.43
N ASN A 117 3.56 10.22 15.39
CA ASN A 117 2.36 9.77 16.09
C ASN A 117 2.25 10.57 17.39
N ILE A 118 1.21 11.39 17.52
CA ILE A 118 1.07 12.40 18.57
C ILE A 118 -0.07 11.97 19.51
N PRO A 119 0.12 11.95 20.84
CA PRO A 119 -0.99 11.69 21.76
C PRO A 119 -2.19 12.61 21.48
N TYR A 120 -3.41 12.06 21.38
CA TYR A 120 -4.58 12.88 21.04
C TYR A 120 -4.79 14.07 21.99
N SER A 121 -4.44 13.93 23.27
CA SER A 121 -4.52 15.01 24.27
C SER A 121 -3.67 16.25 23.92
N VAL A 122 -2.60 16.10 23.13
CA VAL A 122 -1.80 17.22 22.63
C VAL A 122 -2.59 18.06 21.63
N SER A 123 -3.49 17.45 20.86
CA SER A 123 -4.32 18.17 19.88
C SER A 123 -5.22 19.23 20.53
N GLU A 124 -5.55 19.09 21.82
CA GLU A 124 -6.39 20.02 22.57
C GLU A 124 -5.72 21.37 22.82
N THR A 125 -4.40 21.38 22.95
CA THR A 125 -3.60 22.57 23.29
C THR A 125 -2.72 23.04 22.14
N LEU A 126 -2.48 22.18 21.14
CA LEU A 126 -1.71 22.50 19.94
C LEU A 126 -2.32 23.67 19.17
N SER A 127 -1.51 24.65 18.81
CA SER A 127 -1.93 25.80 17.99
C SER A 127 -1.06 26.01 16.76
N GLU A 128 0.17 25.49 16.79
CA GLU A 128 1.14 25.70 15.75
C GLU A 128 2.08 24.50 15.65
N ILE A 129 2.40 24.13 14.41
CA ILE A 129 3.36 23.09 14.05
C ILE A 129 4.50 23.78 13.30
N GLN A 130 5.73 23.62 13.79
CA GLN A 130 6.94 24.03 13.08
C GLN A 130 7.77 22.79 12.73
N PHE A 131 8.54 22.84 11.66
CA PHE A 131 9.43 21.74 11.31
C PHE A 131 10.65 22.20 10.52
N VAL A 132 11.69 21.37 10.52
CA VAL A 132 12.83 21.50 9.60
C VAL A 132 13.02 20.22 8.82
N VAL A 133 13.56 20.37 7.62
CA VAL A 133 14.03 19.25 6.81
C VAL A 133 15.48 19.51 6.41
N GLN A 134 16.33 18.53 6.67
CA GLN A 134 17.63 18.42 6.05
C GLN A 134 17.50 17.43 4.89
N THR A 135 17.57 17.95 3.67
CA THR A 135 17.61 17.13 2.47
C THR A 135 19.02 16.55 2.28
N PRO A 136 19.15 15.34 1.73
CA PRO A 136 20.45 14.70 1.55
C PRO A 136 21.31 15.29 0.43
N GLY A 137 20.73 16.01 -0.53
CA GLY A 137 21.44 16.46 -1.74
C GLY A 137 21.15 17.90 -2.18
N SER A 138 20.30 18.62 -1.47
CA SER A 138 19.88 19.97 -1.84
C SER A 138 20.11 20.98 -0.72
N SER A 139 20.48 22.21 -1.10
CA SER A 139 20.54 23.34 -0.15
C SER A 139 19.17 23.91 0.17
N PHE A 140 18.14 23.62 -0.64
CA PHE A 140 16.79 24.14 -0.47
C PHE A 140 15.72 23.07 -0.72
N TYR A 141 14.55 23.28 -0.12
CA TYR A 141 13.37 22.48 -0.34
C TYR A 141 12.12 23.33 -0.40
N ARG A 142 11.11 22.82 -1.10
CA ARG A 142 9.77 23.39 -1.18
C ARG A 142 8.81 22.54 -0.38
N VAL A 143 7.85 23.18 0.28
CA VAL A 143 6.86 22.48 1.11
C VAL A 143 5.45 22.80 0.66
N PHE A 144 4.65 21.75 0.56
CA PHE A 144 3.22 21.81 0.28
C PHE A 144 2.43 21.18 1.41
N PHE A 145 1.41 21.90 1.88
CA PHE A 145 0.38 21.41 2.77
C PHE A 145 -0.97 21.78 2.15
N GLN A 146 -1.80 20.78 1.88
CA GLN A 146 -3.03 20.96 1.08
C GLN A 146 -2.71 21.67 -0.25
N ASP A 147 -3.45 22.72 -0.59
CA ASP A 147 -3.25 23.57 -1.77
C ASP A 147 -2.17 24.65 -1.57
N GLN A 148 -1.59 24.74 -0.38
CA GLN A 148 -0.72 25.85 0.02
C GLN A 148 0.75 25.51 -0.10
N TRP A 149 1.50 26.39 -0.76
CA TRP A 149 2.94 26.49 -0.55
C TRP A 149 3.16 27.20 0.80
N ILE A 150 3.79 26.50 1.75
CA ILE A 150 4.00 26.98 3.14
C ILE A 150 5.12 28.03 3.20
N ASN A 151 5.05 29.07 2.38
CA ASN A 151 5.86 30.27 2.50
C ASN A 151 5.10 31.43 1.86
N ASP A 152 4.57 32.35 2.66
CA ASP A 152 3.80 33.51 2.21
C ASP A 152 4.59 34.41 1.23
N ASN A 153 5.92 34.32 1.22
CA ASN A 153 6.79 35.09 0.34
C ASN A 153 7.16 34.35 -0.95
N GLY A 154 6.68 33.12 -1.15
CA GLY A 154 7.03 32.29 -2.31
C GLY A 154 8.52 31.97 -2.40
N GLN A 155 9.18 31.78 -1.26
CA GLN A 155 10.59 31.38 -1.21
C GLN A 155 10.74 29.92 -0.79
N ASP A 156 11.81 29.29 -1.24
CA ASP A 156 12.18 27.94 -0.81
C ASP A 156 12.87 27.99 0.56
N TRP A 157 12.76 26.90 1.30
CA TRP A 157 13.29 26.77 2.65
C TRP A 157 14.70 26.21 2.62
N THR A 158 15.58 26.74 3.49
CA THR A 158 16.96 26.23 3.61
C THR A 158 16.97 24.84 4.22
N SER A 159 17.64 23.90 3.56
CA SER A 159 17.95 22.57 4.08
C SER A 159 18.83 22.68 5.32
N GLN A 160 18.31 22.32 6.49
CA GLN A 160 18.99 22.54 7.77
C GLN A 160 18.50 21.59 8.87
N LEU A 161 19.32 21.44 9.90
CA LEU A 161 18.93 20.81 11.16
C LEU A 161 18.13 21.78 12.03
N TRP A 162 17.47 21.25 13.07
CA TRP A 162 16.70 22.06 14.01
C TRP A 162 17.58 23.13 14.70
N ASP A 163 17.18 24.38 14.56
CA ASP A 163 17.76 25.53 15.26
C ASP A 163 16.63 26.47 15.68
N TYR A 164 16.51 26.75 16.98
CA TYR A 164 15.46 27.61 17.55
C TYR A 164 15.46 29.04 17.00
N GLY A 165 16.56 29.50 16.40
CA GLY A 165 16.66 30.80 15.75
C GLY A 165 16.37 30.79 14.24
N ALA A 166 16.21 29.62 13.62
CA ALA A 166 16.01 29.52 12.18
C ALA A 166 14.57 29.85 11.79
N ASN A 167 14.41 30.42 10.59
CA ASN A 167 13.10 30.51 9.96
C ASN A 167 12.67 29.10 9.56
N MET A 168 11.49 28.67 10.00
CA MET A 168 10.96 27.32 9.79
C MET A 168 9.57 27.36 9.15
N PRO A 169 9.25 26.42 8.24
CA PRO A 169 7.88 26.16 7.85
C PRO A 169 6.97 26.05 9.07
N THR A 170 5.86 26.77 9.04
CA THR A 170 4.94 26.89 10.16
C THR A 170 3.51 26.69 9.68
N ILE A 171 2.75 25.84 10.36
CA ILE A 171 1.35 25.53 10.06
C ILE A 171 0.51 25.85 11.29
N SER A 172 -0.53 26.67 11.13
CA SER A 172 -1.54 26.88 12.17
C SER A 172 -2.39 25.62 12.38
N TYR A 173 -2.69 25.30 13.63
CA TYR A 173 -3.43 24.10 14.01
C TYR A 173 -4.66 24.41 14.91
N PRO A 174 -5.83 23.80 14.66
CA PRO A 174 -6.13 22.93 13.53
C PRO A 174 -6.03 23.70 12.20
N PRO A 175 -5.80 23.01 11.07
CA PRO A 175 -5.85 23.64 9.76
C PRO A 175 -7.15 24.40 9.53
N ALA A 176 -7.14 25.40 8.65
CA ALA A 176 -8.34 26.17 8.35
C ALA A 176 -9.48 25.25 7.86
N GLY A 177 -10.61 25.27 8.56
CA GLY A 177 -11.75 24.39 8.26
C GLY A 177 -11.68 22.99 8.90
N GLY A 178 -10.54 22.61 9.48
CA GLY A 178 -10.36 21.38 10.23
C GLY A 178 -10.78 21.47 11.70
N VAL A 179 -10.77 20.33 12.37
CA VAL A 179 -10.99 20.19 13.81
C VAL A 179 -9.75 19.67 14.52
N ARG A 180 -9.68 19.83 15.84
CA ARG A 180 -8.59 19.28 16.64
C ARG A 180 -8.64 17.74 16.57
N GLY A 181 -7.47 17.14 16.35
CA GLY A 181 -7.33 15.71 16.09
C GLY A 181 -7.22 15.37 14.61
N ASP A 182 -7.55 16.30 13.69
CA ASP A 182 -7.33 16.07 12.26
C ASP A 182 -5.84 15.94 11.97
N PRO A 183 -5.43 14.94 11.17
CA PRO A 183 -4.03 14.75 10.80
C PRO A 183 -3.56 15.81 9.80
N VAL A 184 -2.24 15.95 9.68
CA VAL A 184 -1.58 16.91 8.77
C VAL A 184 -0.65 16.15 7.85
N HIS A 185 -0.86 16.26 6.53
CA HIS A 185 -0.03 15.62 5.51
C HIS A 185 0.73 16.67 4.69
N ILE A 186 2.04 16.52 4.66
CA ILE A 186 2.97 17.47 4.06
C ILE A 186 3.77 16.76 2.98
N THR A 187 3.96 17.43 1.85
CA THR A 187 4.86 16.99 0.78
C THR A 187 6.03 17.95 0.69
N VAL A 188 7.25 17.42 0.74
CA VAL A 188 8.50 18.17 0.62
C VAL A 188 9.22 17.73 -0.65
N LEU A 189 9.66 18.71 -1.44
CA LEU A 189 10.36 18.51 -2.70
C LEU A 189 11.72 19.22 -2.69
N ASP A 190 12.76 18.55 -3.20
CA ASP A 190 14.09 19.14 -3.32
C ASP A 190 14.10 20.27 -4.36
N VAL A 191 14.82 21.35 -4.07
CA VAL A 191 14.98 22.50 -4.98
C VAL A 191 16.45 22.72 -5.35
N SER A 192 16.79 22.59 -6.62
CA SER A 192 18.13 22.80 -7.15
C SER A 192 18.13 23.89 -8.20
N ASN A 193 19.03 24.88 -8.07
CA ASN A 193 19.13 26.04 -8.97
C ASN A 193 17.83 26.85 -9.11
N GLY A 194 16.96 26.83 -8.09
CA GLY A 194 15.66 27.51 -8.10
C GLY A 194 14.52 26.70 -8.69
N ASP A 195 14.80 25.52 -9.25
CA ASP A 195 13.81 24.61 -9.82
C ASP A 195 13.58 23.41 -8.91
N VAL A 196 12.35 22.90 -8.88
CA VAL A 196 12.02 21.67 -8.16
C VAL A 196 12.58 20.47 -8.92
N ALA A 197 13.45 19.68 -8.29
CA ALA A 197 14.16 18.58 -8.94
C ALA A 197 13.22 17.43 -9.37
N GLY A 198 12.06 17.29 -8.72
CA GLY A 198 10.97 16.40 -9.10
C GLY A 198 11.22 14.89 -8.93
N ASN A 199 12.47 14.48 -8.68
CA ASN A 199 12.93 13.08 -8.57
C ASN A 199 12.79 12.45 -7.20
N ARG A 200 12.81 13.28 -6.16
CA ARG A 200 12.70 12.85 -4.78
C ARG A 200 11.54 13.57 -4.12
N VAL A 201 10.73 12.80 -3.41
CA VAL A 201 9.62 13.31 -2.62
C VAL A 201 9.76 12.82 -1.19
N PHE A 202 9.57 13.72 -0.23
CA PHE A 202 9.48 13.38 1.18
C PHE A 202 8.07 13.67 1.69
N GLY A 203 7.36 12.62 2.10
CA GLY A 203 6.06 12.71 2.73
C GLY A 203 6.20 12.79 4.25
N MET A 204 5.65 13.83 4.88
CA MET A 204 5.62 13.95 6.34
C MET A 204 4.19 13.97 6.83
N TRP A 205 3.88 13.12 7.80
CA TRP A 205 2.54 12.97 8.36
C TRP A 205 2.58 13.21 9.86
N LEU A 206 1.66 14.03 10.35
CA LEU A 206 1.40 14.17 11.78
C LEU A 206 0.02 13.58 12.04
N SER A 207 0.00 12.48 12.79
CA SER A 207 -1.20 11.71 13.08
C SER A 207 -1.47 11.71 14.57
N PHE A 208 -2.75 11.73 14.96
CA PHE A 208 -3.14 11.75 16.36
C PHE A 208 -3.56 10.36 16.82
N ARG A 209 -2.96 9.89 17.91
CA ARG A 209 -3.19 8.56 18.46
C ARG A 209 -4.54 8.50 19.15
N ASP A 210 -5.44 7.72 18.61
CA ASP A 210 -6.55 7.22 19.41
C ASP A 210 -5.99 6.40 20.60
N PRO A 211 -6.68 6.41 21.76
CA PRO A 211 -6.37 5.47 22.82
C PRO A 211 -6.36 4.05 22.25
N ALA A 212 -5.25 3.34 22.42
CA ALA A 212 -5.20 1.93 22.02
C ALA A 212 -6.36 1.20 22.70
N PRO A 213 -7.12 0.36 21.97
CA PRO A 213 -8.17 -0.43 22.59
C PRO A 213 -7.57 -1.22 23.75
N THR A 214 -8.18 -1.11 24.93
CA THR A 214 -7.74 -1.91 26.08
C THR A 214 -8.05 -3.37 25.78
N THR A 215 -7.23 -4.31 26.24
CA THR A 215 -7.58 -5.73 26.14
C THR A 215 -8.93 -6.04 26.80
N ASP A 216 -9.32 -5.23 27.79
CA ASP A 216 -10.62 -5.31 28.47
C ASP A 216 -11.79 -4.77 27.63
N SER A 217 -11.51 -3.97 26.58
CA SER A 217 -12.53 -3.48 25.64
C SER A 217 -13.00 -4.54 24.65
N CYS A 218 -12.29 -5.67 24.59
CA CYS A 218 -12.66 -6.82 23.79
C CYS A 218 -13.66 -7.69 24.57
N THR A 219 -14.95 -7.40 24.43
CA THR A 219 -15.98 -8.28 24.97
C THR A 219 -16.05 -9.55 24.12
N SER A 220 -15.83 -10.71 24.75
CA SER A 220 -16.17 -12.00 24.15
C SER A 220 -17.64 -11.97 23.68
N PRO A 221 -17.94 -12.33 22.42
CA PRO A 221 -17.18 -13.22 21.54
C PRO A 221 -16.31 -12.58 20.44
N SER A 222 -15.83 -11.34 20.59
CA SER A 222 -15.04 -10.65 19.55
C SER A 222 -13.64 -11.24 19.28
N HIS A 223 -13.13 -11.07 18.05
CA HIS A 223 -11.73 -11.31 17.68
C HIS A 223 -10.88 -10.06 17.87
N CYS A 224 -9.84 -10.14 18.71
CA CYS A 224 -9.02 -8.98 19.04
C CYS A 224 -7.52 -9.23 18.82
N CYS A 225 -7.02 -8.68 17.71
CA CYS A 225 -5.65 -8.81 17.27
C CYS A 225 -4.83 -7.57 17.62
N ARG A 226 -4.13 -7.58 18.75
CA ARG A 226 -3.12 -6.56 19.06
C ARG A 226 -1.75 -7.04 18.59
N ILE A 227 -1.33 -6.58 17.42
CA ILE A 227 -0.03 -6.96 16.84
C ILE A 227 1.05 -6.08 17.49
N PRO A 228 1.95 -6.65 18.30
CA PRO A 228 2.93 -5.86 19.01
C PRO A 228 4.05 -5.40 18.08
N ALA A 229 4.71 -4.31 18.45
CA ALA A 229 5.95 -3.90 17.83
C ALA A 229 7.01 -5.00 18.04
N GLY A 230 7.24 -5.80 17.02
CA GLY A 230 8.35 -6.75 16.94
C GLY A 230 9.32 -6.21 15.92
N GLY A 231 10.60 -6.04 16.27
CA GLY A 231 11.64 -5.56 15.32
C GLY A 231 11.89 -6.47 14.11
N THR A 232 10.99 -7.40 13.83
CA THR A 232 11.00 -8.34 12.71
C THR A 232 9.72 -8.17 11.90
N ARG A 233 9.86 -8.15 10.58
CA ARG A 233 8.75 -8.24 9.62
C ARG A 233 7.91 -9.49 9.88
N TRP A 234 6.59 -9.34 10.03
CA TRP A 234 5.66 -10.44 10.30
C TRP A 234 5.28 -11.16 9.01
N ILE A 235 5.86 -12.35 8.79
CA ILE A 235 5.65 -13.18 7.59
C ILE A 235 4.84 -14.45 7.93
N GLY A 236 4.87 -14.91 9.18
CA GLY A 236 4.31 -16.19 9.62
C GLY A 236 2.89 -16.16 10.18
N GLY A 237 2.14 -15.07 9.99
CA GLY A 237 0.85 -14.85 10.66
C GLY A 237 1.01 -14.32 12.09
N PHE A 238 -0.13 -14.12 12.77
CA PHE A 238 -0.22 -13.67 14.16
C PHE A 238 -1.42 -14.32 14.86
N HIS A 239 -1.16 -15.14 15.88
CA HIS A 239 -2.20 -15.83 16.63
C HIS A 239 -2.11 -15.44 18.12
N ASP A 240 -3.26 -15.16 18.71
CA ASP A 240 -3.41 -14.89 20.14
C ASP A 240 -4.72 -15.53 20.63
N ASP A 241 -4.58 -16.77 21.12
CA ASP A 241 -5.71 -17.59 21.60
C ASP A 241 -6.48 -16.91 22.75
N ALA A 242 -5.80 -16.09 23.58
CA ALA A 242 -6.44 -15.43 24.71
C ALA A 242 -7.42 -14.34 24.27
N ASN A 243 -7.22 -13.78 23.08
CA ASN A 243 -8.04 -12.72 22.49
C ASN A 243 -8.79 -13.19 21.23
N ASN A 244 -8.92 -14.51 21.03
CA ASN A 244 -9.57 -15.11 19.86
C ASN A 244 -9.05 -14.56 18.52
N CYS A 245 -7.76 -14.20 18.45
CA CYS A 245 -7.17 -13.63 17.24
C CYS A 245 -6.46 -14.72 16.42
N GLN A 246 -6.82 -14.81 15.15
CA GLN A 246 -6.16 -15.70 14.21
C GLN A 246 -5.98 -15.02 12.84
N ILE A 247 -4.82 -14.39 12.65
CA ILE A 247 -4.37 -13.89 11.34
C ILE A 247 -3.42 -14.93 10.76
N ASP A 248 -3.95 -15.78 9.87
CA ASP A 248 -3.16 -16.84 9.23
C ASP A 248 -2.30 -16.28 8.08
N VAL A 249 -1.21 -16.94 7.74
CA VAL A 249 -0.61 -16.80 6.39
C VAL A 249 -1.60 -17.40 5.39
N PRO A 250 -1.89 -16.77 4.23
CA PRO A 250 -2.73 -17.38 3.21
C PRO A 250 -2.31 -18.81 2.89
N TYR A 251 -3.28 -19.73 2.85
CA TYR A 251 -3.02 -21.17 2.92
C TYR A 251 -4.00 -21.97 2.07
N TYR A 252 -3.61 -23.20 1.74
CA TYR A 252 -4.46 -24.12 1.01
C TYR A 252 -5.28 -25.03 1.93
N THR A 253 -6.50 -25.32 1.51
CA THR A 253 -7.31 -26.42 2.07
C THR A 253 -8.05 -27.14 0.95
N CYS A 254 -8.42 -28.39 1.16
CA CYS A 254 -9.13 -29.20 0.18
C CYS A 254 -10.34 -29.88 0.82
N THR A 255 -11.37 -30.10 0.00
CA THR A 255 -12.56 -30.87 0.37
C THR A 255 -12.74 -32.06 -0.56
N LYS A 256 -13.47 -33.06 -0.07
CA LYS A 256 -14.00 -34.18 -0.86
C LYS A 256 -15.23 -33.72 -1.68
N PRO A 257 -15.70 -34.51 -2.66
CA PRO A 257 -16.91 -34.18 -3.42
C PRO A 257 -18.18 -34.02 -2.56
N ASP A 258 -18.21 -34.62 -1.37
CA ASP A 258 -19.31 -34.48 -0.40
C ASP A 258 -19.18 -33.23 0.52
N GLY A 259 -18.16 -32.40 0.30
CA GLY A 259 -17.86 -31.19 1.06
C GLY A 259 -17.11 -31.44 2.37
N GLN A 260 -16.83 -32.68 2.77
CA GLN A 260 -16.04 -32.97 3.97
C GLN A 260 -14.56 -32.61 3.76
N PRO A 261 -13.81 -32.33 4.83
CA PRO A 261 -12.37 -32.10 4.73
C PRO A 261 -11.65 -33.27 4.03
N PHE A 262 -10.72 -32.93 3.15
CA PHE A 262 -9.90 -33.91 2.44
C PHE A 262 -9.09 -34.77 3.41
N THR A 263 -8.89 -36.04 3.05
CA THR A 263 -8.02 -36.98 3.75
C THR A 263 -7.20 -37.74 2.71
N THR A 264 -5.94 -38.08 3.03
CA THR A 264 -5.02 -38.82 2.13
C THR A 264 -5.71 -39.99 1.43
N GLY A 265 -5.53 -40.10 0.11
CA GLY A 265 -6.14 -41.12 -0.74
C GLY A 265 -7.63 -40.96 -1.05
N SER A 266 -8.28 -39.87 -0.62
CA SER A 266 -9.66 -39.55 -1.03
C SER A 266 -9.70 -38.82 -2.37
N GLU A 267 -10.85 -38.83 -3.03
CA GLU A 267 -11.10 -37.92 -4.16
C GLU A 267 -11.20 -36.47 -3.68
N VAL A 268 -10.78 -35.54 -4.53
CA VAL A 268 -10.86 -34.09 -4.28
C VAL A 268 -12.07 -33.53 -5.00
N GLY A 269 -12.95 -32.84 -4.26
CA GLY A 269 -14.07 -32.09 -4.81
C GLY A 269 -13.67 -30.64 -5.13
N SER A 270 -13.03 -29.97 -4.17
CA SER A 270 -12.57 -28.58 -4.35
C SER A 270 -11.22 -28.33 -3.69
N ILE A 271 -10.45 -27.41 -4.28
CA ILE A 271 -9.23 -26.83 -3.73
C ILE A 271 -9.51 -25.36 -3.42
N TYR A 272 -9.14 -24.93 -2.21
CA TYR A 272 -9.31 -23.55 -1.77
C TYR A 272 -7.96 -22.91 -1.45
N PHE A 273 -7.77 -21.65 -1.87
CA PHE A 273 -6.69 -20.80 -1.37
C PHE A 273 -7.28 -19.68 -0.52
N MET A 274 -7.06 -19.77 0.78
CA MET A 274 -7.73 -18.98 1.82
C MET A 274 -6.95 -17.73 2.17
N GLY A 275 -7.67 -16.62 2.34
CA GLY A 275 -7.15 -15.39 2.91
C GLY A 275 -6.86 -15.50 4.41
N SER A 276 -6.08 -14.54 4.92
CA SER A 276 -5.57 -14.50 6.30
C SER A 276 -6.63 -14.36 7.39
N LEU A 277 -7.81 -13.82 7.05
CA LEU A 277 -8.91 -13.57 7.99
C LEU A 277 -10.04 -14.60 7.87
N ASN A 278 -9.89 -15.62 7.03
CA ASN A 278 -10.97 -16.56 6.72
C ASN A 278 -11.52 -17.28 7.97
N ARG A 279 -10.68 -17.58 8.97
CA ARG A 279 -11.10 -18.27 10.21
C ARG A 279 -11.82 -17.38 11.21
N MET A 280 -11.86 -16.07 10.99
CA MET A 280 -12.58 -15.09 11.80
C MET A 280 -13.90 -14.66 11.13
N ALA A 281 -14.42 -15.49 10.22
CA ALA A 281 -15.67 -15.26 9.51
C ALA A 281 -16.83 -16.06 10.17
N ASP A 282 -17.06 -15.85 11.46
CA ASP A 282 -18.06 -16.54 12.29
C ASP A 282 -19.23 -15.65 12.75
N GLY A 283 -19.24 -14.39 12.33
CA GLY A 283 -20.23 -13.36 12.59
C GLY A 283 -19.76 -12.31 13.59
N GLU A 284 -18.66 -12.58 14.30
CA GLU A 284 -18.21 -11.76 15.41
C GLU A 284 -17.38 -10.55 14.96
N PRO A 285 -17.35 -9.45 15.74
CA PRO A 285 -16.51 -8.30 15.45
C PRO A 285 -15.02 -8.65 15.39
N VAL A 286 -14.31 -8.09 14.40
CA VAL A 286 -12.86 -8.23 14.24
C VAL A 286 -12.19 -6.90 14.48
N THR A 287 -11.36 -6.80 15.52
CA THR A 287 -10.55 -5.61 15.81
C THR A 287 -9.07 -5.94 15.65
N ILE A 288 -8.37 -5.24 14.76
CA ILE A 288 -6.92 -5.37 14.55
C ILE A 288 -6.26 -4.04 14.91
N PHE A 289 -5.45 -4.04 15.95
CA PHE A 289 -4.63 -2.89 16.34
C PHE A 289 -3.16 -3.19 16.02
N MET A 290 -2.58 -2.39 15.13
CA MET A 290 -1.18 -2.49 14.73
C MET A 290 -0.36 -1.45 15.50
N GLU A 291 0.48 -1.88 16.43
CA GLU A 291 1.42 -0.98 17.11
C GLU A 291 2.38 -0.31 16.12
N ASP A 292 3.02 0.77 16.54
CA ASP A 292 4.05 1.44 15.77
C ASP A 292 5.14 0.45 15.32
N LEU A 293 5.71 0.71 14.15
CA LEU A 293 6.81 -0.08 13.57
C LEU A 293 6.43 -1.52 13.22
N VAL A 294 5.19 -1.97 13.42
CA VAL A 294 4.70 -3.23 12.86
C VAL A 294 4.84 -3.18 11.34
N ASP A 295 5.49 -4.17 10.74
CA ASP A 295 5.57 -4.38 9.29
C ASP A 295 5.00 -5.77 8.95
N LEU A 296 3.71 -5.81 8.61
CA LEU A 296 3.00 -7.03 8.24
C LEU A 296 3.20 -7.31 6.75
N ALA A 297 3.82 -8.44 6.41
CA ALA A 297 4.14 -8.83 5.03
C ALA A 297 3.22 -9.93 4.49
N ILE A 298 2.01 -10.01 5.04
CA ILE A 298 0.90 -10.84 4.57
C ILE A 298 -0.32 -9.93 4.38
N PRO A 299 -1.22 -10.24 3.43
CA PRO A 299 -2.45 -9.47 3.28
C PRO A 299 -3.35 -9.64 4.49
N LEU A 300 -4.21 -8.66 4.75
CA LEU A 300 -5.39 -8.79 5.62
C LEU A 300 -6.62 -8.96 4.73
N THR A 301 -7.06 -10.20 4.56
CA THR A 301 -8.17 -10.49 3.64
C THR A 301 -9.01 -11.68 4.06
N ASN A 302 -10.33 -11.55 3.90
CA ASN A 302 -11.28 -12.66 4.00
C ASN A 302 -11.67 -13.22 2.63
N SER A 303 -11.02 -12.76 1.55
CA SER A 303 -11.18 -13.34 0.22
C SER A 303 -10.51 -14.71 0.14
N TYR A 304 -11.05 -15.57 -0.71
CA TYR A 304 -10.47 -16.88 -1.02
C TYR A 304 -10.75 -17.23 -2.48
N VAL A 305 -9.98 -18.16 -3.02
CA VAL A 305 -10.27 -18.79 -4.31
C VAL A 305 -10.84 -20.17 -4.06
N GLU A 306 -11.95 -20.50 -4.71
CA GLU A 306 -12.49 -21.85 -4.77
C GLU A 306 -12.31 -22.41 -6.17
N THR A 307 -11.70 -23.58 -6.28
CA THR A 307 -11.47 -24.31 -7.52
C THR A 307 -12.16 -25.66 -7.44
N THR A 308 -13.21 -25.85 -8.24
CA THR A 308 -14.00 -27.09 -8.31
C THR A 308 -13.34 -28.06 -9.28
N ILE A 309 -13.01 -29.26 -8.80
CA ILE A 309 -12.27 -30.27 -9.54
C ILE A 309 -13.19 -31.06 -10.46
N ASP A 310 -12.69 -31.39 -11.66
CA ASP A 310 -13.36 -32.30 -12.59
C ASP A 310 -12.95 -33.76 -12.30
N ASP A 311 -13.89 -34.69 -12.39
CA ASP A 311 -13.71 -36.11 -12.01
C ASP A 311 -12.54 -36.77 -12.77
N GLY A 312 -12.23 -36.28 -13.97
CA GLY A 312 -11.14 -36.77 -14.82
C GLY A 312 -9.71 -36.50 -14.30
N GLY A 313 -9.53 -35.59 -13.34
CA GLY A 313 -8.22 -35.19 -12.80
C GLY A 313 -7.96 -35.57 -11.34
N SER A 314 -8.89 -36.33 -10.71
CA SER A 314 -8.96 -36.47 -9.25
C SER A 314 -7.70 -37.00 -8.56
N THR A 315 -6.95 -37.91 -9.19
CA THR A 315 -5.71 -38.46 -8.62
C THR A 315 -4.59 -37.42 -8.56
N TYR A 316 -4.39 -36.65 -9.63
CA TYR A 316 -3.41 -35.57 -9.65
C TYR A 316 -3.78 -34.46 -8.67
N CYS A 317 -5.07 -34.10 -8.60
CA CYS A 317 -5.55 -33.12 -7.63
C CYS A 317 -5.38 -33.60 -6.19
N ALA A 318 -5.57 -34.90 -5.91
CA ALA A 318 -5.30 -35.47 -4.59
C ALA A 318 -3.82 -35.33 -4.21
N THR A 319 -2.88 -35.56 -5.15
CA THR A 319 -1.45 -35.33 -4.92
C THR A 319 -1.14 -33.87 -4.60
N ILE A 320 -1.78 -32.91 -5.29
CA ILE A 320 -1.65 -31.48 -4.98
C ILE A 320 -2.10 -31.21 -3.54
N CYS A 321 -3.29 -31.68 -3.16
CA CYS A 321 -3.81 -31.51 -1.80
C CYS A 321 -2.92 -32.16 -0.73
N GLU A 322 -2.37 -33.33 -1.00
CA GLU A 322 -1.45 -34.04 -0.09
C GLU A 322 -0.16 -33.25 0.16
N GLN A 323 0.43 -32.66 -0.89
CA GLN A 323 1.64 -31.85 -0.74
C GLN A 323 1.36 -30.48 -0.12
N MET A 324 0.31 -29.76 -0.57
CA MET A 324 -0.04 -28.43 -0.06
C MET A 324 -0.42 -28.44 1.43
N MET A 325 -1.18 -29.47 1.86
CA MET A 325 -1.61 -29.61 3.25
C MET A 325 -0.55 -30.29 4.13
N GLY A 326 0.61 -30.63 3.58
CA GLY A 326 1.72 -31.24 4.32
C GLY A 326 1.49 -32.69 4.75
N PHE A 327 0.53 -33.40 4.14
CA PHE A 327 0.34 -34.85 4.37
C PHE A 327 1.48 -35.67 3.76
N THR A 328 2.10 -35.17 2.70
CA THR A 328 3.33 -35.71 2.10
C THR A 328 4.39 -34.62 1.97
N PRO A 329 5.70 -34.95 2.06
CA PRO A 329 6.76 -33.99 1.79
C PRO A 329 6.62 -33.35 0.40
N PHE A 330 6.93 -32.07 0.28
CA PHE A 330 6.96 -31.38 -1.00
C PHE A 330 8.08 -31.98 -1.89
N ASP A 331 7.71 -32.39 -3.10
CA ASP A 331 8.63 -32.89 -4.11
C ASP A 331 8.33 -32.19 -5.44
N ASP A 332 9.30 -31.44 -5.97
CA ASP A 332 9.10 -30.56 -7.13
C ASP A 332 8.71 -31.34 -8.40
N ALA A 333 9.30 -32.52 -8.63
CA ALA A 333 8.96 -33.32 -9.82
C ALA A 333 7.51 -33.82 -9.76
N THR A 334 7.11 -34.36 -8.61
CA THR A 334 5.74 -34.80 -8.34
C THR A 334 4.76 -33.63 -8.41
N TRP A 335 5.14 -32.46 -7.88
CA TRP A 335 4.36 -31.24 -7.97
C TRP A 335 4.11 -30.82 -9.42
N GLN A 336 5.18 -30.73 -10.22
CA GLN A 336 5.06 -30.33 -11.63
C GLN A 336 4.18 -31.30 -12.42
N GLU A 337 4.28 -32.61 -12.17
CA GLU A 337 3.41 -33.60 -12.79
C GLU A 337 1.94 -33.41 -12.35
N ALA A 338 1.71 -33.23 -11.05
CA ALA A 338 0.37 -33.12 -10.48
C ALA A 338 -0.37 -31.85 -10.96
N VAL A 339 0.28 -30.69 -10.97
CA VAL A 339 -0.34 -29.44 -11.44
C VAL A 339 -0.66 -29.46 -12.94
N GLN A 340 0.08 -30.24 -13.73
CA GLN A 340 -0.17 -30.44 -15.18
C GLN A 340 -1.23 -31.52 -15.47
N GLY A 341 -1.58 -32.34 -14.47
CA GLY A 341 -2.58 -33.40 -14.60
C GLY A 341 -3.92 -33.09 -13.90
N CYS A 342 -3.97 -32.12 -12.99
CA CYS A 342 -5.18 -31.74 -12.27
C CYS A 342 -6.05 -30.79 -13.12
N TYR A 343 -7.26 -31.23 -13.44
CA TYR A 343 -8.25 -30.44 -14.19
C TYR A 343 -9.33 -29.90 -13.26
N PHE A 344 -9.76 -28.67 -13.50
CA PHE A 344 -10.86 -28.04 -12.80
C PHE A 344 -11.97 -27.63 -13.78
N SER A 345 -13.21 -27.66 -13.31
CA SER A 345 -14.39 -27.22 -14.07
C SER A 345 -14.66 -25.74 -13.89
N GLU A 346 -14.44 -25.21 -12.69
CA GLU A 346 -14.60 -23.80 -12.34
C GLU A 346 -13.56 -23.35 -11.32
N SER A 347 -13.09 -22.11 -11.42
CA SER A 347 -12.37 -21.44 -10.35
C SER A 347 -12.81 -19.99 -10.21
N THR A 348 -13.22 -19.60 -9.01
CA THR A 348 -13.84 -18.31 -8.72
C THR A 348 -13.28 -17.71 -7.44
N VAL A 349 -13.01 -16.40 -7.49
CA VAL A 349 -12.61 -15.64 -6.30
C VAL A 349 -13.84 -15.17 -5.53
N LYS A 350 -13.91 -15.52 -4.25
CA LYS A 350 -15.03 -15.30 -3.35
C LYS A 350 -14.56 -14.54 -2.09
N SER A 351 -15.50 -14.16 -1.24
CA SER A 351 -15.21 -13.63 0.10
C SER A 351 -15.96 -14.42 1.16
N SER A 352 -15.32 -14.68 2.28
CA SER A 352 -15.92 -15.47 3.36
C SER A 352 -17.17 -14.78 3.87
N GLU A 353 -18.32 -15.44 3.78
CA GLU A 353 -19.55 -14.95 4.40
C GLU A 353 -19.40 -14.97 5.91
N GLY A 354 -20.11 -14.08 6.61
CA GLY A 354 -20.10 -14.06 8.06
C GLY A 354 -18.88 -13.40 8.69
N ILE A 355 -18.05 -12.62 7.98
CA ILE A 355 -17.18 -11.69 8.72
C ILE A 355 -18.05 -10.60 9.35
N GLY A 356 -17.89 -10.37 10.66
CA GLY A 356 -18.60 -9.30 11.37
C GLY A 356 -18.10 -7.90 10.98
N PRO A 357 -18.42 -6.86 11.78
CA PRO A 357 -17.82 -5.54 11.57
C PRO A 357 -16.31 -5.62 11.80
N VAL A 358 -15.54 -4.97 10.94
CA VAL A 358 -14.07 -5.00 11.01
C VAL A 358 -13.53 -3.60 11.32
N SER A 359 -12.70 -3.49 12.35
CA SER A 359 -11.94 -2.27 12.65
C SER A 359 -10.44 -2.57 12.59
N ILE A 360 -9.69 -1.76 11.84
CA ILE A 360 -8.24 -1.86 11.72
C ILE A 360 -7.64 -0.50 12.03
N SER A 361 -6.81 -0.40 13.05
CA SER A 361 -6.24 0.88 13.48
C SER A 361 -4.80 0.76 13.95
N GLY A 362 -4.21 1.91 14.26
CA GLY A 362 -2.84 2.04 14.74
C GLY A 362 -1.90 2.54 13.67
N PHE A 363 -0.61 2.32 13.89
CA PHE A 363 0.46 3.01 13.17
C PHE A 363 1.38 2.03 12.44
N GLY A 364 1.03 0.74 12.43
CA GLY A 364 1.73 -0.25 11.66
C GLY A 364 1.55 -0.10 10.15
N ARG A 365 2.33 -0.88 9.42
CA ARG A 365 2.33 -0.99 7.97
C ARG A 365 1.96 -2.39 7.52
N ILE A 366 1.10 -2.49 6.52
CA ILE A 366 0.90 -3.68 5.69
C ILE A 366 1.73 -3.49 4.42
N SER A 367 2.59 -4.44 4.07
CA SER A 367 3.66 -4.23 3.10
C SER A 367 3.68 -5.29 2.01
N GLY A 368 3.51 -4.86 0.76
CA GLY A 368 3.67 -5.70 -0.42
C GLY A 368 5.13 -5.88 -0.86
N SER A 369 6.12 -5.37 -0.11
CA SER A 369 7.53 -5.41 -0.54
C SER A 369 8.06 -6.81 -0.82
N THR A 370 7.62 -7.82 -0.07
CA THR A 370 8.00 -9.23 -0.30
C THR A 370 7.43 -9.79 -1.59
N LEU A 371 6.23 -9.36 -1.97
CA LEU A 371 5.60 -9.71 -3.25
C LEU A 371 6.32 -9.06 -4.43
N MET A 372 6.94 -7.90 -4.24
CA MET A 372 7.70 -7.24 -5.29
C MET A 372 9.15 -7.72 -5.39
N SER A 373 9.84 -7.98 -4.28
CA SER A 373 11.25 -8.42 -4.34
C SER A 373 11.42 -9.91 -4.66
N ASN A 374 10.49 -10.74 -4.20
CA ASN A 374 10.56 -12.20 -4.33
C ASN A 374 9.24 -12.80 -4.81
N GLY A 375 8.42 -12.02 -5.52
CA GLY A 375 7.12 -12.47 -6.01
C GLY A 375 7.22 -13.77 -6.82
N PRO A 376 6.25 -14.68 -6.70
CA PRO A 376 6.27 -15.96 -7.40
C PRO A 376 6.39 -15.76 -8.92
N ASN A 377 7.24 -16.57 -9.56
CA ASN A 377 7.32 -16.62 -11.02
C ASN A 377 6.09 -17.32 -11.59
N TYR A 378 5.29 -16.62 -12.40
CA TYR A 378 4.15 -17.11 -13.17
C TYR A 378 4.53 -17.35 -14.63
N PHE A 379 4.29 -18.54 -15.20
CA PHE A 379 4.73 -18.87 -16.58
C PHE A 379 6.21 -18.55 -16.89
N GLY A 380 7.10 -18.59 -15.89
CA GLY A 380 8.50 -18.18 -16.02
C GLY A 380 8.74 -16.66 -16.01
N GLN A 381 7.70 -15.87 -15.73
CA GLN A 381 7.67 -14.41 -15.64
C GLN A 381 7.38 -13.95 -14.21
N GLN A 382 7.96 -12.86 -13.77
CA GLN A 382 7.56 -12.24 -12.51
C GLN A 382 6.22 -11.52 -12.75
N VAL A 383 5.16 -11.85 -11.99
CA VAL A 383 3.79 -11.31 -12.22
C VAL A 383 3.75 -9.78 -12.20
N TRP A 384 4.62 -9.16 -11.41
CA TRP A 384 4.77 -7.72 -11.31
C TRP A 384 5.61 -7.11 -12.46
N LYS A 385 6.34 -7.91 -13.24
CA LYS A 385 7.29 -7.45 -14.27
C LYS A 385 6.81 -7.64 -15.70
N ASP A 386 6.37 -8.84 -16.07
CA ASP A 386 6.18 -9.20 -17.49
C ASP A 386 4.73 -9.57 -17.84
N PHE A 387 3.80 -9.52 -16.87
CA PHE A 387 2.43 -9.94 -17.11
C PHE A 387 1.67 -8.91 -17.97
N GLN A 388 1.49 -9.23 -19.25
CA GLN A 388 0.67 -8.47 -20.21
C GLN A 388 -0.83 -8.76 -20.09
N GLY A 389 -1.25 -9.64 -19.18
CA GLY A 389 -2.66 -9.92 -18.95
C GLY A 389 -3.30 -8.97 -17.93
N THR A 390 -4.60 -8.78 -18.04
CA THR A 390 -5.40 -8.20 -16.94
C THR A 390 -5.41 -9.19 -15.78
N ASN A 391 -4.73 -8.88 -14.68
CA ASN A 391 -4.84 -9.60 -13.41
C ASN A 391 -6.26 -9.37 -12.85
N CYS A 392 -7.26 -10.05 -13.38
CA CYS A 392 -8.63 -9.79 -12.96
C CYS A 392 -8.88 -10.38 -11.57
N ALA A 393 -8.67 -9.55 -10.54
CA ALA A 393 -9.35 -9.69 -9.27
C ALA A 393 -10.85 -9.93 -9.55
N GLY A 394 -11.32 -11.17 -9.38
CA GLY A 394 -12.72 -11.55 -9.64
C GLY A 394 -13.03 -12.21 -11.00
N ARG A 395 -12.04 -12.66 -11.79
CA ARG A 395 -12.33 -13.53 -12.94
C ARG A 395 -12.74 -14.93 -12.48
N THR A 396 -13.84 -15.42 -13.03
CA THR A 396 -14.17 -16.85 -13.05
C THR A 396 -13.45 -17.49 -14.24
N TYR A 397 -12.72 -18.56 -13.98
CA TYR A 397 -12.14 -19.43 -14.99
C TYR A 397 -12.98 -20.70 -15.10
N SER A 398 -13.11 -21.24 -16.30
CA SER A 398 -13.84 -22.49 -16.53
C SER A 398 -13.00 -23.44 -17.36
N ASN A 399 -13.04 -24.73 -17.03
CA ASN A 399 -12.38 -25.84 -17.72
C ASN A 399 -10.90 -25.57 -18.04
N GLY A 400 -10.01 -25.88 -17.10
CA GLY A 400 -8.57 -25.66 -17.29
C GLY A 400 -7.69 -26.59 -16.48
N LEU A 401 -6.40 -26.52 -16.75
CA LEU A 401 -5.37 -27.16 -15.95
C LEU A 401 -5.05 -26.30 -14.73
N PHE A 402 -4.98 -26.91 -13.54
CA PHE A 402 -4.64 -26.22 -12.31
C PHE A 402 -3.31 -25.45 -12.42
N GLY A 403 -2.30 -26.08 -13.03
CA GLY A 403 -0.96 -25.54 -13.23
C GLY A 403 -0.91 -24.22 -14.00
N ASP A 404 -1.89 -23.95 -14.86
CA ASP A 404 -1.95 -22.72 -15.65
C ASP A 404 -2.48 -21.52 -14.84
N HIS A 405 -3.19 -21.78 -13.74
CA HIS A 405 -3.99 -20.76 -13.08
C HIS A 405 -3.67 -20.55 -11.59
N TYR A 406 -3.19 -21.55 -10.86
CA TYR A 406 -3.08 -21.48 -9.39
C TYR A 406 -2.25 -20.30 -8.86
N LYS A 407 -1.18 -19.93 -9.55
CA LYS A 407 -0.36 -18.76 -9.20
C LYS A 407 -1.09 -17.44 -9.40
N SER A 408 -1.99 -17.34 -10.39
CA SER A 408 -2.84 -16.16 -10.58
C SER A 408 -3.86 -16.05 -9.45
N TRP A 409 -4.35 -17.18 -8.94
CA TRP A 409 -5.25 -17.24 -7.77
C TRP A 409 -4.54 -16.83 -6.49
N GLU A 410 -3.35 -17.39 -6.25
CA GLU A 410 -2.48 -16.96 -5.15
C GLU A 410 -2.22 -15.45 -5.22
N TRP A 411 -1.82 -14.96 -6.40
CA TRP A 411 -1.61 -13.53 -6.62
C TRP A 411 -2.88 -12.71 -6.34
N GLY A 412 -4.05 -13.19 -6.77
CA GLY A 412 -5.33 -12.52 -6.54
C GLY A 412 -5.58 -12.22 -5.06
N ILE A 413 -5.27 -13.18 -4.18
CA ILE A 413 -5.39 -13.05 -2.73
C ILE A 413 -4.22 -12.26 -2.12
N MET A 414 -2.98 -12.61 -2.48
CA MET A 414 -1.77 -12.00 -1.91
C MET A 414 -1.63 -10.52 -2.25
N SER A 415 -2.03 -10.11 -3.46
CA SER A 415 -1.92 -8.72 -3.92
C SER A 415 -2.95 -7.77 -3.29
N GLY A 416 -4.06 -8.30 -2.77
CA GLY A 416 -5.04 -7.55 -1.98
C GLY A 416 -4.56 -7.36 -0.55
N LEU A 417 -3.52 -6.53 -0.37
CA LEU A 417 -2.87 -6.29 0.93
C LEU A 417 -3.88 -5.96 2.03
N LEU A 418 -4.94 -5.24 1.69
CA LEU A 418 -6.06 -4.97 2.57
C LEU A 418 -7.38 -5.12 1.81
N GLU A 419 -7.87 -6.34 1.74
CA GLU A 419 -9.05 -6.69 0.94
C GLU A 419 -10.11 -7.37 1.78
N ILE A 420 -11.13 -6.63 2.18
CA ILE A 420 -12.13 -7.09 3.15
C ILE A 420 -13.52 -6.87 2.59
N THR A 421 -14.39 -7.87 2.73
CA THR A 421 -15.81 -7.75 2.42
C THR A 421 -16.63 -8.13 3.64
N SER A 422 -17.37 -7.17 4.21
CA SER A 422 -18.30 -7.36 5.33
C SER A 422 -19.68 -6.82 4.97
N GLY A 423 -20.69 -7.67 5.17
CA GLY A 423 -22.10 -7.31 5.01
C GLY A 423 -22.76 -6.82 6.30
N ASP A 424 -21.98 -6.60 7.36
CA ASP A 424 -22.51 -6.31 8.70
C ASP A 424 -23.29 -4.98 8.77
N THR A 425 -24.33 -4.98 9.60
CA THR A 425 -25.22 -3.83 9.80
C THR A 425 -25.22 -3.32 11.23
N SER A 426 -24.38 -3.87 12.11
CA SER A 426 -24.33 -3.49 13.53
C SER A 426 -23.63 -2.15 13.77
N THR A 427 -22.86 -1.67 12.78
CA THR A 427 -22.15 -0.40 12.80
C THR A 427 -22.51 0.48 11.59
N ASP A 428 -22.19 1.78 11.68
CA ASP A 428 -22.35 2.73 10.58
C ASP A 428 -21.49 2.35 9.37
N PHE A 429 -20.24 1.96 9.65
CA PHE A 429 -19.29 1.42 8.67
C PHE A 429 -18.98 -0.04 9.02
N ALA A 430 -19.27 -0.97 8.10
CA ALA A 430 -18.99 -2.39 8.29
C ALA A 430 -17.48 -2.69 8.29
N ILE A 431 -16.70 -1.80 7.69
CA ILE A 431 -15.24 -1.85 7.68
C ILE A 431 -14.72 -0.44 7.98
N ASP A 432 -13.94 -0.29 9.04
CA ASP A 432 -13.41 0.99 9.49
C ASP A 432 -11.90 0.90 9.70
N ILE A 433 -11.15 1.67 8.91
CA ILE A 433 -9.69 1.58 8.85
C ILE A 433 -9.10 2.95 9.13
N SER A 434 -8.23 3.04 10.13
CA SER A 434 -7.60 4.29 10.51
C SER A 434 -6.10 4.22 10.70
N ASN A 435 -5.41 5.33 10.41
CA ASN A 435 -4.02 5.64 10.78
C ASN A 435 -2.90 4.77 10.14
N VAL A 436 -3.21 3.56 9.67
CA VAL A 436 -2.25 2.58 9.13
C VAL A 436 -1.66 2.98 7.78
N ALA A 437 -0.52 2.40 7.44
CA ALA A 437 0.06 2.47 6.11
C ALA A 437 -0.11 1.15 5.33
N VAL A 438 -0.44 1.22 4.05
CA VAL A 438 -0.43 0.09 3.11
C VAL A 438 0.60 0.39 2.03
N GLY A 439 1.83 -0.06 2.25
CA GLY A 439 2.97 0.27 1.40
C GLY A 439 3.23 -0.76 0.31
N TRP A 440 3.91 -0.32 -0.75
CA TRP A 440 4.40 -1.19 -1.83
C TRP A 440 3.27 -1.91 -2.56
N ALA A 441 2.29 -1.14 -3.04
CA ALA A 441 1.11 -1.68 -3.71
C ALA A 441 1.51 -2.46 -5.00
N PRO A 442 1.12 -3.74 -5.12
CA PRO A 442 1.44 -4.58 -6.27
C PRO A 442 0.54 -4.30 -7.49
N LYS A 443 1.05 -4.61 -8.69
CA LYS A 443 0.31 -4.58 -9.96
C LYS A 443 -0.81 -5.63 -9.99
N ARG A 444 -2.07 -5.22 -9.77
CA ARG A 444 -3.19 -6.15 -9.69
C ARG A 444 -4.44 -5.77 -10.47
N GLY A 445 -4.45 -4.67 -11.21
CA GLY A 445 -5.65 -4.25 -11.96
C GLY A 445 -6.71 -3.54 -11.11
N ASP A 446 -6.42 -3.27 -9.84
CA ASP A 446 -7.25 -2.50 -8.92
C ASP A 446 -6.39 -2.09 -7.70
N GLY A 447 -7.02 -1.47 -6.70
CA GLY A 447 -6.36 -1.08 -5.47
C GLY A 447 -5.86 -2.26 -4.63
N ALA A 448 -4.67 -2.10 -4.02
CA ALA A 448 -4.19 -3.00 -2.96
C ALA A 448 -5.09 -2.93 -1.70
N ILE A 449 -5.79 -1.80 -1.53
CA ILE A 449 -6.92 -1.65 -0.61
C ILE A 449 -8.21 -1.77 -1.42
N LEU A 450 -8.99 -2.82 -1.15
CA LEU A 450 -10.24 -3.10 -1.86
C LEU A 450 -11.33 -3.52 -0.85
N LEU A 451 -12.29 -2.64 -0.60
CA LEU A 451 -13.29 -2.85 0.45
C LEU A 451 -14.69 -3.08 -0.13
N ASN A 452 -15.38 -4.10 0.37
CA ASN A 452 -16.74 -4.48 -0.04
C ASN A 452 -16.92 -4.74 -1.53
N ALA A 453 -15.89 -5.32 -2.16
CA ALA A 453 -15.96 -5.77 -3.55
C ALA A 453 -17.13 -6.77 -3.73
N PRO A 454 -17.91 -6.66 -4.82
CA PRO A 454 -19.10 -7.48 -5.04
C PRO A 454 -18.75 -8.91 -5.50
N ARG A 455 -18.11 -9.71 -4.63
CA ARG A 455 -17.67 -11.07 -4.98
C ARG A 455 -18.74 -12.14 -4.79
N ASN A 456 -19.59 -12.01 -3.77
CA ASN A 456 -20.64 -13.00 -3.45
C ASN A 456 -22.07 -12.42 -3.39
N GLY A 457 -22.28 -11.21 -3.94
CA GLY A 457 -23.54 -10.50 -3.83
C GLY A 457 -23.83 -10.00 -2.40
N ASN A 458 -24.68 -8.98 -2.27
CA ASN A 458 -25.23 -8.45 -1.01
C ASN A 458 -24.35 -7.62 -0.05
N ALA A 459 -23.02 -7.75 -0.01
CA ALA A 459 -22.18 -6.94 0.90
C ALA A 459 -21.99 -5.48 0.43
N ASN A 460 -23.05 -4.65 0.42
CA ASN A 460 -23.05 -3.25 -0.01
C ASN A 460 -23.07 -2.28 1.18
N ARG A 461 -22.25 -2.52 2.20
CA ARG A 461 -22.24 -1.71 3.42
C ARG A 461 -21.15 -0.63 3.34
N PRO A 462 -21.35 0.55 3.95
CA PRO A 462 -20.34 1.59 3.97
C PRO A 462 -19.02 1.09 4.58
N ALA A 463 -17.90 1.56 4.03
CA ALA A 463 -16.57 1.41 4.62
C ALA A 463 -15.95 2.79 4.84
N ARG A 464 -15.02 2.91 5.78
CA ARG A 464 -14.30 4.15 6.07
C ARG A 464 -12.79 3.95 6.04
N LEU A 465 -12.09 4.88 5.38
CA LEU A 465 -10.65 5.09 5.52
C LEU A 465 -10.40 6.48 6.14
N PHE A 466 -9.70 6.53 7.27
CA PHE A 466 -9.32 7.77 7.94
C PHE A 466 -7.81 7.80 8.21
N ASP A 467 -7.09 8.81 7.73
CA ASP A 467 -5.64 8.90 7.95
C ASP A 467 -4.84 7.66 7.47
N VAL A 468 -5.30 7.02 6.40
CA VAL A 468 -4.61 5.88 5.76
C VAL A 468 -3.61 6.40 4.75
N LYS A 469 -2.44 5.75 4.65
CA LYS A 469 -1.38 6.11 3.70
C LYS A 469 -1.05 4.95 2.78
N THR A 470 -0.88 5.21 1.50
CA THR A 470 -0.56 4.20 0.49
C THR A 470 0.73 4.54 -0.28
N PRO A 471 1.89 4.59 0.39
CA PRO A 471 3.15 4.90 -0.26
C PRO A 471 3.66 3.74 -1.15
N GLY A 472 4.48 4.08 -2.14
CA GLY A 472 5.16 3.09 -2.98
C GLY A 472 4.30 2.31 -3.98
N GLY A 473 3.16 2.84 -4.44
CA GLY A 473 2.41 2.29 -5.58
C GLY A 473 3.09 2.57 -6.92
N TRP A 474 4.28 1.99 -7.13
CA TRP A 474 5.16 2.25 -8.29
C TRP A 474 4.77 1.52 -9.58
N MET A 475 3.72 0.72 -9.59
CA MET A 475 3.39 -0.10 -10.76
C MET A 475 2.14 0.39 -11.45
N ASP A 476 2.09 0.31 -12.78
CA ASP A 476 0.81 0.45 -13.47
C ASP A 476 -0.19 -0.58 -12.96
N ALA A 477 -1.47 -0.25 -13.00
CA ALA A 477 -2.52 -1.07 -12.43
C ALA A 477 -2.33 -1.41 -10.93
N ALA A 478 -1.55 -0.61 -10.20
CA ALA A 478 -1.51 -0.57 -8.73
C ALA A 478 -2.28 0.66 -8.26
N ASP A 479 -3.59 0.59 -8.41
CA ASP A 479 -4.49 1.73 -8.24
C ASP A 479 -4.61 2.13 -6.77
N GLY A 480 -5.19 3.29 -6.53
CA GLY A 480 -5.54 3.74 -5.20
C GLY A 480 -6.66 2.94 -4.56
N PRO A 481 -6.96 3.22 -3.28
CA PRO A 481 -7.99 2.49 -2.55
C PRO A 481 -9.35 2.54 -3.25
N ASN A 482 -10.03 1.39 -3.27
CA ASN A 482 -11.33 1.27 -3.91
C ASN A 482 -12.39 0.79 -2.90
N LEU A 483 -13.32 1.68 -2.55
CA LEU A 483 -14.40 1.42 -1.59
C LEU A 483 -15.69 1.21 -2.38
N MET A 484 -16.14 -0.04 -2.45
CA MET A 484 -17.27 -0.48 -3.29
C MET A 484 -18.59 -0.62 -2.53
N GLY A 485 -18.65 -0.14 -1.28
CA GLY A 485 -19.87 -0.04 -0.49
C GLY A 485 -20.53 1.33 -0.63
N ASP A 486 -21.83 1.38 -0.84
CA ASP A 486 -22.56 2.66 -0.88
C ASP A 486 -22.42 3.42 0.44
N GLY A 487 -22.23 4.74 0.37
CA GLY A 487 -22.06 5.60 1.55
C GLY A 487 -20.66 5.58 2.16
N SER A 488 -19.67 4.99 1.48
CA SER A 488 -18.30 4.90 2.00
C SER A 488 -17.60 6.27 2.11
N GLU A 489 -16.67 6.39 3.05
CA GLU A 489 -15.89 7.61 3.30
C GLU A 489 -14.38 7.37 3.20
N MET A 490 -13.68 8.32 2.58
CA MET A 490 -12.22 8.39 2.58
C MET A 490 -11.81 9.80 2.99
N SER A 491 -11.09 9.96 4.10
CA SER A 491 -10.75 11.29 4.62
C SER A 491 -9.33 11.37 5.15
N TYR A 492 -8.65 12.48 4.87
CA TYR A 492 -7.28 12.75 5.30
C TYR A 492 -6.30 11.65 4.89
N VAL A 493 -6.33 11.19 3.64
CA VAL A 493 -5.45 10.09 3.18
C VAL A 493 -4.28 10.61 2.35
N PHE A 494 -3.17 9.87 2.41
CA PHE A 494 -2.01 10.10 1.54
C PHE A 494 -1.92 8.99 0.50
N LEU A 495 -1.96 9.35 -0.78
CA LEU A 495 -2.03 8.40 -1.89
C LEU A 495 -0.84 8.53 -2.82
N HIS A 496 -0.14 7.43 -3.13
CA HIS A 496 0.94 7.41 -4.12
C HIS A 496 0.76 6.23 -5.08
N HIS A 497 0.23 6.52 -6.26
CA HIS A 497 -0.18 5.50 -7.23
C HIS A 497 0.20 5.88 -8.66
N ALA A 498 0.63 4.87 -9.43
CA ALA A 498 1.02 5.06 -10.81
C ALA A 498 -0.17 5.24 -11.76
N ASP A 499 -1.33 4.76 -11.34
CA ASP A 499 -2.56 4.62 -12.12
C ASP A 499 -3.71 5.38 -11.43
N ASP A 500 -4.94 4.89 -11.49
CA ASP A 500 -6.10 5.58 -10.91
C ASP A 500 -5.97 5.82 -9.39
N THR A 501 -5.86 7.07 -8.94
CA THR A 501 -5.60 7.40 -7.53
C THR A 501 -6.87 7.42 -6.67
N VAL A 502 -7.90 8.16 -7.07
CA VAL A 502 -9.21 8.16 -6.38
C VAL A 502 -10.25 7.54 -7.31
N LYS A 503 -10.86 6.42 -6.89
CA LYS A 503 -11.93 5.77 -7.64
C LYS A 503 -13.30 5.98 -6.98
N LEU A 504 -14.29 6.36 -7.79
CA LEU A 504 -15.68 6.47 -7.37
C LEU A 504 -16.49 5.28 -7.90
N SER A 505 -16.36 4.13 -7.25
CA SER A 505 -16.96 2.85 -7.70
C SER A 505 -18.31 2.51 -7.06
N ALA A 506 -18.79 3.32 -6.11
CA ALA A 506 -20.07 3.14 -5.41
C ALA A 506 -20.79 4.47 -5.29
N SER A 507 -22.08 4.44 -4.93
CA SER A 507 -22.90 5.65 -4.77
C SER A 507 -22.73 6.26 -3.37
N HIS A 508 -22.96 7.56 -3.25
CA HIS A 508 -22.87 8.32 -2.00
C HIS A 508 -21.49 8.28 -1.35
N VAL A 509 -20.43 8.07 -2.15
CA VAL A 509 -19.05 8.05 -1.66
C VAL A 509 -18.58 9.47 -1.40
N THR A 510 -18.00 9.69 -0.22
CA THR A 510 -17.40 10.97 0.17
C THR A 510 -15.89 10.83 0.30
N VAL A 511 -15.15 11.67 -0.41
CA VAL A 511 -13.69 11.76 -0.36
C VAL A 511 -13.30 13.18 0.05
N ARG A 512 -12.49 13.34 1.09
CA ARG A 512 -12.07 14.66 1.57
C ARG A 512 -10.62 14.74 2.04
N GLU A 513 -9.99 15.89 1.84
CA GLU A 513 -8.64 16.19 2.35
C GLU A 513 -7.59 15.14 1.96
N VAL A 514 -7.46 14.86 0.66
CA VAL A 514 -6.53 13.87 0.12
C VAL A 514 -5.26 14.55 -0.39
N VAL A 515 -4.09 14.09 0.04
CA VAL A 515 -2.81 14.43 -0.58
C VAL A 515 -2.39 13.29 -1.50
N ALA A 516 -2.08 13.61 -2.75
CA ALA A 516 -1.79 12.62 -3.79
C ALA A 516 -0.46 12.89 -4.51
N LEU A 517 0.23 11.81 -4.83
CA LEU A 517 1.34 11.73 -5.77
C LEU A 517 0.89 10.82 -6.93
N GLN A 518 0.54 11.41 -8.06
CA GLN A 518 -0.01 10.73 -9.24
C GLN A 518 1.12 10.35 -10.21
N GLY A 519 1.12 9.10 -10.66
CA GLY A 519 2.01 8.64 -11.71
C GLY A 519 1.56 9.00 -13.11
N ASN A 520 2.03 8.23 -14.09
CA ASN A 520 1.87 8.60 -15.49
C ASN A 520 0.68 7.93 -16.19
N VAL A 521 0.07 6.93 -15.57
CA VAL A 521 -1.09 6.19 -16.08
C VAL A 521 -2.34 6.60 -15.29
N GLY A 522 -3.51 6.32 -15.84
CA GLY A 522 -4.77 6.42 -15.12
C GLY A 522 -5.24 7.85 -14.89
N SER A 523 -6.03 8.02 -13.83
CA SER A 523 -6.66 9.28 -13.46
C SER A 523 -6.42 9.62 -12.00
N ALA A 524 -6.17 10.90 -11.69
CA ALA A 524 -6.17 11.35 -10.30
C ALA A 524 -7.55 11.13 -9.66
N VAL A 525 -8.62 11.34 -10.44
CA VAL A 525 -9.98 10.95 -10.12
C VAL A 525 -10.56 10.13 -11.27
N LEU A 526 -10.85 8.87 -11.01
CA LEU A 526 -11.57 7.97 -11.90
C LEU A 526 -13.03 7.84 -11.45
N LEU A 527 -13.96 8.11 -12.37
CA LEU A 527 -15.36 7.80 -12.20
C LEU A 527 -15.64 6.34 -12.55
N GLY A 528 -16.16 5.59 -11.58
CA GLY A 528 -16.40 4.15 -11.72
C GLY A 528 -15.14 3.33 -11.56
N ASN A 529 -15.14 2.14 -12.18
CA ASN A 529 -14.02 1.21 -12.18
C ASN A 529 -14.07 0.34 -13.45
N TYR A 530 -13.99 0.98 -14.63
CA TYR A 530 -14.07 0.29 -15.94
C TYR A 530 -15.37 -0.52 -16.15
N GLY A 531 -16.42 -0.18 -15.40
CA GLY A 531 -17.67 -0.92 -15.35
C GLY A 531 -17.66 -2.21 -14.51
N LEU A 532 -16.55 -2.49 -13.83
CA LEU A 532 -16.44 -3.48 -12.76
C LEU A 532 -16.83 -2.83 -11.43
N GLY A 533 -17.26 -3.62 -10.45
CA GLY A 533 -17.57 -3.10 -9.10
C GLY A 533 -18.92 -2.35 -8.96
N LEU A 534 -19.65 -2.11 -10.06
CA LEU A 534 -20.93 -1.43 -10.03
C LEU A 534 -22.07 -2.40 -9.77
N ARG A 535 -22.68 -2.32 -8.57
CA ARG A 535 -23.79 -3.22 -8.19
C ARG A 535 -25.07 -2.97 -9.00
N ASN A 536 -25.33 -1.71 -9.35
CA ASN A 536 -26.62 -1.28 -9.92
C ASN A 536 -26.49 -0.55 -11.26
N GLY A 537 -25.30 -0.55 -11.88
CA GLY A 537 -25.05 0.22 -13.11
C GLY A 537 -25.16 1.75 -12.95
N VAL A 538 -25.20 2.25 -11.72
CA VAL A 538 -25.31 3.69 -11.41
C VAL A 538 -24.32 4.04 -10.32
N VAL A 539 -23.56 5.12 -10.53
CA VAL A 539 -22.78 5.80 -9.49
C VAL A 539 -23.37 7.19 -9.33
N ARG A 540 -23.84 7.51 -8.12
CA ARG A 540 -24.48 8.81 -7.89
C ARG A 540 -24.18 9.46 -6.57
N SER A 541 -24.38 10.77 -6.53
CA SER A 541 -24.34 11.58 -5.29
C SER A 541 -23.00 11.47 -4.56
N CYS A 542 -21.91 11.35 -5.31
CA CYS A 542 -20.55 11.26 -4.76
C CYS A 542 -19.90 12.65 -4.70
N SER A 543 -19.03 12.86 -3.73
CA SER A 543 -18.26 14.10 -3.61
C SER A 543 -16.78 13.84 -3.35
N VAL A 544 -15.92 14.50 -4.11
CA VAL A 544 -14.49 14.66 -3.82
C VAL A 544 -14.27 16.13 -3.47
N ASP A 545 -13.79 16.44 -2.27
CA ASP A 545 -13.56 17.80 -1.80
C ASP A 545 -12.20 17.93 -1.11
N GLY A 546 -11.26 18.63 -1.77
CA GLY A 546 -9.89 18.77 -1.29
C GLY A 546 -9.03 17.58 -1.72
N LEU A 547 -8.72 17.52 -3.02
CA LEU A 547 -7.74 16.58 -3.57
C LEU A 547 -6.53 17.39 -4.05
N TYR A 548 -5.44 17.31 -3.31
CA TYR A 548 -4.21 18.06 -3.54
C TYR A 548 -3.17 17.12 -4.16
N VAL A 549 -3.00 17.20 -5.48
CA VAL A 549 -2.06 16.37 -6.24
C VAL A 549 -0.71 17.08 -6.29
N ASN A 550 0.03 17.01 -5.19
CA ASN A 550 1.28 17.76 -4.99
C ASN A 550 2.36 17.36 -6.01
N ARG A 551 2.28 16.14 -6.55
CA ARG A 551 3.16 15.64 -7.62
C ARG A 551 2.34 14.89 -8.66
N ILE A 552 2.55 15.19 -9.94
CA ILE A 552 1.96 14.45 -11.06
C ILE A 552 2.94 14.31 -12.24
N VAL A 553 3.09 13.10 -12.78
CA VAL A 553 3.91 12.83 -13.99
C VAL A 553 3.07 12.33 -15.17
N HIS A 554 1.85 12.83 -15.30
CA HIS A 554 0.90 12.37 -16.32
C HIS A 554 1.42 12.64 -17.74
N ALA A 555 1.40 11.60 -18.58
CA ALA A 555 1.91 11.63 -19.94
C ALA A 555 1.04 10.78 -20.89
N TYR A 556 0.68 11.35 -22.05
CA TYR A 556 0.03 10.66 -23.17
C TYR A 556 -1.28 9.94 -22.85
N GLY A 557 -1.98 10.32 -21.76
CA GLY A 557 -3.19 9.62 -21.32
C GLY A 557 -2.93 8.16 -20.91
N GLY A 558 -1.73 7.83 -20.43
CA GLY A 558 -1.37 6.47 -20.05
C GLY A 558 -1.19 5.52 -21.25
N TYR A 559 -1.17 4.21 -20.98
CA TYR A 559 -0.83 3.20 -22.01
C TYR A 559 -1.80 3.16 -23.21
N ASP A 560 -3.07 3.49 -23.00
CA ASP A 560 -4.14 3.40 -24.02
C ASP A 560 -4.57 4.77 -24.60
N GLY A 561 -3.97 5.88 -24.14
CA GLY A 561 -4.35 7.22 -24.55
C GLY A 561 -5.71 7.71 -24.03
N HIS A 562 -6.25 7.08 -22.99
CA HIS A 562 -7.57 7.41 -22.42
C HIS A 562 -7.53 7.85 -20.95
N GLY A 563 -6.36 8.02 -20.36
CA GLY A 563 -6.13 8.63 -19.05
C GLY A 563 -6.31 10.15 -19.07
N GLY A 564 -6.62 10.71 -17.91
CA GLY A 564 -6.78 12.15 -17.69
C GLY A 564 -6.78 12.43 -16.21
N VAL A 565 -6.40 13.63 -15.76
CA VAL A 565 -6.49 13.97 -14.32
C VAL A 565 -7.88 13.62 -13.76
N PHE A 566 -8.93 13.93 -14.52
CA PHE A 566 -10.29 13.50 -14.26
C PHE A 566 -10.78 12.62 -15.43
N GLY A 567 -11.03 11.34 -15.17
CA GLY A 567 -11.36 10.35 -16.20
C GLY A 567 -12.54 9.46 -15.83
N THR A 568 -13.17 8.84 -16.82
CA THR A 568 -14.19 7.79 -16.61
C THR A 568 -13.72 6.40 -17.06
N ARG A 569 -12.93 6.34 -18.16
CA ARG A 569 -12.47 5.11 -18.85
C ARG A 569 -13.49 3.96 -18.80
N THR A 570 -14.77 4.28 -19.02
CA THR A 570 -15.88 3.36 -18.72
C THR A 570 -16.25 2.54 -19.94
N CYS A 571 -16.40 1.22 -19.76
CA CYS A 571 -16.90 0.35 -20.82
C CYS A 571 -18.39 0.57 -21.12
N PRO A 572 -18.88 0.26 -22.34
CA PRO A 572 -20.25 0.55 -22.77
C PRO A 572 -21.28 -0.42 -22.18
N ASN A 573 -21.29 -0.58 -20.85
CA ASN A 573 -22.10 -1.54 -20.11
C ASN A 573 -23.37 -0.91 -19.51
N GLY A 574 -23.83 0.22 -20.05
CA GLY A 574 -25.06 0.88 -19.58
C GLY A 574 -24.93 1.59 -18.23
N ILE A 575 -23.76 2.14 -17.94
CA ILE A 575 -23.45 2.79 -16.65
C ILE A 575 -23.85 4.27 -16.69
N SER A 576 -24.53 4.74 -15.65
CA SER A 576 -24.79 6.18 -15.44
C SER A 576 -23.98 6.75 -14.28
N PHE A 577 -23.56 8.02 -14.47
CA PHE A 577 -22.92 8.85 -13.47
C PHE A 577 -23.83 10.06 -13.21
N GLU A 578 -24.29 10.23 -11.98
CA GLU A 578 -25.30 11.23 -11.61
C GLU A 578 -24.86 12.03 -10.38
N ASP A 579 -25.05 13.34 -10.36
CA ASP A 579 -24.79 14.18 -9.17
C ASP A 579 -23.39 13.99 -8.54
N ILE A 580 -22.35 13.87 -9.37
CA ILE A 580 -20.96 13.76 -8.91
C ILE A 580 -20.34 15.16 -8.84
N SER A 581 -19.76 15.49 -7.68
CA SER A 581 -19.09 16.76 -7.44
C SER A 581 -17.60 16.54 -7.17
N VAL A 582 -16.74 17.24 -7.90
CA VAL A 582 -15.31 17.37 -7.55
C VAL A 582 -15.01 18.84 -7.30
N LYS A 583 -14.52 19.14 -6.09
CA LYS A 583 -14.19 20.48 -5.61
C LYS A 583 -12.79 20.48 -5.02
N ASN A 584 -12.12 21.62 -5.08
CA ASN A 584 -10.78 21.81 -4.52
C ASN A 584 -9.80 20.72 -5.01
N LEU A 585 -9.88 20.37 -6.30
CA LEU A 585 -8.86 19.59 -6.99
C LEU A 585 -7.73 20.55 -7.38
N VAL A 586 -6.58 20.42 -6.74
CA VAL A 586 -5.44 21.31 -6.92
C VAL A 586 -4.22 20.55 -7.39
N ILE A 587 -3.57 21.07 -8.42
CA ILE A 587 -2.26 20.64 -8.89
C ILE A 587 -1.36 21.88 -8.87
N PRO A 588 -0.35 21.96 -7.99
CA PRO A 588 0.51 23.12 -7.92
C PRO A 588 1.38 23.22 -9.18
N ASP A 589 1.57 24.44 -9.67
CA ASP A 589 2.52 24.75 -10.72
C ASP A 589 3.95 24.74 -10.13
N ILE A 590 4.65 23.62 -10.35
CA ILE A 590 6.01 23.41 -9.85
C ILE A 590 6.99 23.21 -11.00
N SER A 591 6.98 24.13 -11.97
CA SER A 591 7.88 24.11 -13.13
C SER A 591 7.75 22.81 -13.94
N SER A 592 8.86 22.29 -14.47
CA SER A 592 8.83 21.04 -15.21
C SER A 592 8.48 19.84 -14.34
N ALA A 593 8.61 19.87 -13.01
CA ALA A 593 8.37 18.69 -12.19
C ALA A 593 6.97 18.12 -12.42
N ASN A 594 5.91 18.93 -12.36
CA ASN A 594 4.55 18.48 -12.66
C ASN A 594 4.27 18.49 -14.17
N SER A 595 3.71 17.38 -14.67
CA SER A 595 3.25 17.24 -16.05
C SER A 595 1.80 16.80 -16.07
N VAL A 596 0.98 17.53 -16.82
CA VAL A 596 -0.42 17.21 -17.10
C VAL A 596 -0.63 17.31 -18.61
N ASP A 597 -0.69 16.16 -19.28
CA ASP A 597 -0.95 16.12 -20.72
C ASP A 597 -2.45 16.28 -21.04
N GLN A 598 -3.29 15.57 -20.28
CA GLN A 598 -4.75 15.62 -20.44
C GLN A 598 -5.44 15.85 -19.08
N LEU A 599 -6.23 16.92 -19.01
CA LEU A 599 -6.99 17.26 -17.80
C LEU A 599 -8.27 16.43 -17.66
N PHE A 600 -9.00 16.23 -18.77
CA PHE A 600 -10.27 15.51 -18.79
C PHE A 600 -10.26 14.38 -19.82
N SER A 601 -10.63 13.18 -19.39
CA SER A 601 -10.88 12.02 -20.26
C SER A 601 -12.23 11.38 -19.93
N ILE A 602 -13.29 12.10 -20.27
CA ILE A 602 -14.68 11.72 -19.96
C ILE A 602 -15.32 11.14 -21.21
N GLY A 603 -15.76 9.90 -21.11
CA GLY A 603 -16.47 9.23 -22.19
C GLY A 603 -16.70 7.75 -21.93
N VAL A 604 -17.28 7.10 -22.93
CA VAL A 604 -17.47 5.66 -22.98
C VAL A 604 -16.50 5.10 -24.01
N LEU A 605 -15.72 4.10 -23.61
CA LEU A 605 -14.81 3.42 -24.52
C LEU A 605 -15.61 2.58 -25.53
N ALA A 606 -15.00 2.31 -26.69
CA ALA A 606 -15.57 1.34 -27.62
C ALA A 606 -15.64 -0.04 -26.93
N GLY A 607 -16.66 -0.84 -27.21
CA GLY A 607 -16.76 -2.20 -26.66
C GLY A 607 -15.61 -3.11 -27.09
N SER A 608 -14.95 -2.76 -28.21
CA SER A 608 -13.74 -3.41 -28.70
C SER A 608 -12.45 -2.90 -28.05
N ALA A 609 -12.51 -1.96 -27.11
CA ALA A 609 -11.33 -1.56 -26.35
C ALA A 609 -10.82 -2.78 -25.55
N VAL A 610 -9.51 -2.88 -25.40
CA VAL A 610 -8.84 -4.02 -24.73
C VAL A 610 -9.43 -4.28 -23.34
N PHE A 611 -9.79 -3.21 -22.62
CA PHE A 611 -10.41 -3.28 -21.30
C PHE A 611 -11.89 -3.70 -21.29
N CYS A 612 -12.59 -3.54 -22.40
CA CYS A 612 -14.04 -3.76 -22.51
C CYS A 612 -14.42 -5.11 -23.14
N GLY A 613 -13.44 -6.03 -23.25
CA GLY A 613 -13.64 -7.34 -23.86
C GLY A 613 -13.26 -7.41 -25.34
N GLY A 614 -12.65 -6.35 -25.89
CA GLY A 614 -11.92 -6.47 -27.15
C GLY A 614 -10.78 -7.46 -27.01
N GLN A 615 -10.73 -8.48 -27.89
CA GLN A 615 -9.49 -9.25 -28.03
C GLN A 615 -8.37 -8.27 -28.40
N ASN A 616 -7.22 -8.38 -27.72
CA ASN A 616 -6.01 -7.60 -27.98
C ASN A 616 -5.86 -7.35 -29.49
N GLY A 617 -5.79 -6.08 -29.88
CA GLY A 617 -5.41 -5.70 -31.25
C GLY A 617 -4.03 -6.21 -31.59
#